data_AF-A0A9E2N052-F1
#
_entry.id   AF-A0A9E2N052-F1
#
_cell.length_a   1.000
_cell.length_b   1.000
_cell.length_c   1.000
_cell.angle_alpha   90.00
_cell.angle_beta   90.00
_cell.angle_gamma   90.00
#
_symmetry.space_group_name_H-M   'P 1'
#
loop_
_entity.id
_entity.type
_entity.pdbx_description
1 polymer ?
#
loop_
_entity_poly.entity_id
_entity_poly.type
_entity_poly.pdbx_seq_one_letter_code
_entity_poly.pdbx_strand_id
1 'polypeptide(L)'
;MEIRKIWTSTDLNDYVDFPFCGQVACVERHTEEIKTGKKRSETVYLITSASPEKVSPKQLLELNRGHWAIENKSHYVRDVTFDEDRSQIRAKTGPRMMAILRNLAISLLRLADYHNIAEAIRCMAAKPYLTLHLIGI
;
A
#
# COMPACT_ATOMS: atom_id res chain seq x y z
N MET A 1 5.11 -8.28 19.18
CA MET A 1 6.15 -9.01 18.43
C MET A 1 5.52 -9.64 17.21
N GLU A 2 6.20 -9.66 16.06
CA GLU A 2 5.71 -10.32 14.84
C GLU A 2 6.83 -11.18 14.24
N ILE A 3 6.50 -12.43 13.88
CA ILE A 3 7.41 -13.37 13.23
C ILE A 3 6.75 -13.82 11.92
N ARG A 4 7.54 -13.84 10.84
CA ARG A 4 7.09 -14.31 9.52
C ARG A 4 7.98 -15.43 9.00
N LYS A 5 7.35 -16.42 8.38
CA LYS A 5 8.03 -17.50 7.66
C LYS A 5 7.47 -17.56 6.25
N ILE A 6 8.30 -17.96 5.30
CA ILE A 6 7.91 -18.12 3.90
C ILE A 6 8.47 -19.43 3.34
N TRP A 7 7.65 -20.10 2.55
CA TRP A 7 8.02 -21.23 1.72
C TRP A 7 7.62 -20.93 0.29
N THR A 8 8.47 -21.28 -0.67
CA THR A 8 8.16 -21.15 -2.10
C THR A 8 8.26 -22.52 -2.77
N SER A 9 7.51 -22.69 -3.85
CA SER A 9 7.56 -23.90 -4.67
C SER A 9 7.16 -23.56 -6.11
N THR A 10 7.62 -24.38 -7.06
CA THR A 10 7.20 -24.36 -8.46
C THR A 10 6.23 -25.50 -8.80
N ASP A 11 5.97 -26.41 -7.84
CA ASP A 11 5.22 -27.65 -8.08
C ASP A 11 3.75 -27.40 -8.47
N LEU A 12 3.22 -26.22 -8.15
CA LEU A 12 1.86 -25.82 -8.48
C LEU A 12 1.76 -24.93 -9.73
N ASN A 13 2.87 -24.65 -10.43
CA ASN A 13 2.86 -23.73 -11.56
C ASN A 13 1.90 -24.18 -12.67
N ASP A 14 1.85 -25.49 -12.96
CA ASP A 14 0.97 -26.06 -13.99
C ASP A 14 -0.49 -26.23 -13.54
N TYR A 15 -0.77 -26.07 -12.24
CA TYR A 15 -2.09 -26.23 -11.67
C TYR A 15 -2.83 -24.90 -11.48
N VAL A 16 -2.10 -23.79 -11.35
CA VAL A 16 -2.65 -22.48 -11.06
C VAL A 16 -2.96 -21.74 -12.35
N ASP A 17 -4.21 -21.30 -12.52
CA ASP A 17 -4.66 -20.47 -13.64
C ASP A 17 -4.21 -19.00 -13.46
N PHE A 18 -2.89 -18.79 -13.46
CA PHE A 18 -2.26 -17.48 -13.41
C PHE A 18 -1.25 -17.36 -14.56
N PRO A 19 -1.41 -16.40 -15.48
CA PRO A 19 -0.52 -16.27 -16.63
C PRO A 19 0.95 -16.14 -16.21
N PHE A 20 1.78 -16.98 -16.81
CA PHE A 20 3.23 -17.00 -16.59
C PHE A 20 3.63 -17.29 -15.13
N CYS A 21 2.88 -18.13 -14.40
CA CYS A 21 3.22 -18.52 -13.04
C CYS A 21 4.69 -19.00 -12.94
N GLY A 22 5.48 -18.26 -12.19
CA GLY A 22 6.91 -18.50 -11.98
C GLY A 22 7.18 -19.26 -10.69
N GLN A 23 6.45 -18.95 -9.62
CA GLN A 23 6.43 -19.71 -8.38
C GLN A 23 5.21 -19.34 -7.52
N VAL A 24 4.85 -20.24 -6.61
CA VAL A 24 3.87 -19.98 -5.53
C VAL A 24 4.59 -19.84 -4.20
N ALA A 25 3.96 -19.16 -3.24
CA ALA A 25 4.48 -19.05 -1.89
C ALA A 25 3.40 -19.20 -0.82
N CYS A 26 3.78 -19.71 0.34
CA CYS A 26 2.99 -19.70 1.56
C CYS A 26 3.72 -18.82 2.59
N VAL A 27 3.02 -17.85 3.16
CA VAL A 27 3.53 -16.96 4.21
C VAL A 27 2.73 -17.19 5.47
N GLU A 28 3.40 -17.61 6.54
CA GLU A 28 2.81 -17.67 7.87
C GLU A 28 3.24 -16.46 8.69
N ARG A 29 2.29 -15.87 9.40
CA ARG A 29 2.48 -14.69 10.25
C ARG A 29 1.97 -15.02 11.64
N HIS A 30 2.86 -14.86 12.63
CA HIS A 30 2.49 -14.93 14.03
C HIS A 30 2.72 -13.57 14.68
N THR A 31 1.65 -13.00 15.22
CA THR A 31 1.68 -11.71 15.91
C THR A 31 1.26 -11.89 17.36
N GLU A 32 2.01 -11.28 18.26
CA GLU A 32 1.70 -11.19 19.69
C GLU A 32 1.65 -9.72 20.10
N GLU A 33 0.49 -9.29 20.61
CA GLU A 33 0.32 -7.95 21.14
C GLU A 33 1.00 -7.85 22.51
N ILE A 34 2.02 -6.98 22.63
CA ILE A 34 2.87 -6.91 23.83
C ILE A 34 2.07 -6.52 25.08
N LYS A 35 1.05 -5.65 24.93
CA LYS A 35 0.25 -5.14 26.04
C LYS A 35 -0.79 -6.13 26.57
N THR A 36 -1.36 -6.95 25.69
CA THR A 36 -2.50 -7.82 26.02
C THR A 36 -2.14 -9.30 26.00
N GLY A 37 -0.97 -9.66 25.46
CA GLY A 37 -0.57 -11.05 25.21
C GLY A 37 -1.40 -11.75 24.13
N LYS A 38 -2.29 -11.05 23.42
CA LYS A 38 -3.14 -11.67 22.39
C LYS A 38 -2.30 -12.15 21.23
N LYS A 39 -2.45 -13.44 20.90
CA LYS A 39 -1.76 -14.10 19.79
C LYS A 39 -2.70 -14.23 18.59
N ARG A 40 -2.18 -13.94 17.41
CA ARG A 40 -2.86 -14.14 16.13
C ARG A 40 -1.93 -14.89 15.19
N SER A 41 -2.50 -15.85 14.46
CA SER A 41 -1.84 -16.57 13.38
C SER A 41 -2.60 -16.32 12.09
N GLU A 42 -1.88 -16.13 10.99
CA GLU A 42 -2.45 -15.94 9.66
C GLU A 42 -1.57 -16.62 8.62
N THR A 43 -2.20 -17.33 7.69
CA THR A 43 -1.54 -17.96 6.55
C THR A 43 -2.02 -17.30 5.27
N VAL A 44 -1.09 -16.85 4.43
CA VAL A 44 -1.36 -16.16 3.17
C VAL A 44 -0.65 -16.88 2.04
N TYR A 45 -1.38 -17.19 0.98
CA TYR A 45 -0.82 -17.76 -0.24
C TYR A 45 -0.56 -16.66 -1.27
N LEU A 46 0.57 -16.76 -1.97
CA LEU A 46 1.01 -15.83 -3.00
C LEU A 46 1.25 -16.60 -4.29
N ILE A 47 0.93 -15.96 -5.41
CA ILE A 47 1.25 -16.43 -6.76
C ILE A 47 2.01 -15.30 -7.45
N THR A 48 3.08 -15.61 -8.17
CA THR A 48 3.85 -14.60 -8.90
C THR A 48 4.41 -15.16 -10.20
N SER A 49 4.55 -14.29 -11.20
CA SER A 49 5.28 -14.62 -12.44
C SER A 49 6.81 -14.53 -12.30
N ALA A 50 7.31 -14.07 -11.15
CA ALA A 50 8.74 -14.06 -10.89
C ALA A 50 9.24 -15.48 -10.61
N SER A 51 10.23 -15.95 -11.37
CA SER A 51 10.84 -17.26 -11.15
C SER A 51 11.77 -17.25 -9.91
N PRO A 52 12.03 -18.42 -9.29
CA PRO A 52 12.91 -18.52 -8.12
C PRO A 52 14.32 -17.97 -8.34
N GLU A 53 14.84 -17.99 -9.58
CA GLU A 53 16.16 -17.46 -9.93
C GLU A 53 16.18 -15.93 -9.91
N LYS A 54 15.04 -15.28 -10.19
CA LYS A 54 14.91 -13.81 -10.19
C LYS A 54 14.59 -13.26 -8.81
N VAL A 55 13.74 -13.96 -8.06
CA VAL A 55 13.25 -13.51 -6.76
C VAL A 55 13.30 -14.66 -5.78
N SER A 56 14.21 -14.54 -4.82
CA SER A 56 14.36 -15.48 -3.70
C SER A 56 13.19 -15.38 -2.71
N PRO A 57 12.96 -16.39 -1.86
CA PRO A 57 11.93 -16.35 -0.82
C PRO A 57 12.05 -15.12 0.09
N LYS A 58 13.27 -14.73 0.46
CA LYS A 58 13.52 -13.54 1.29
C LYS A 58 13.06 -12.27 0.59
N GLN A 59 13.40 -12.10 -0.69
CA GLN A 59 12.97 -10.94 -1.48
C GLN A 59 11.44 -10.93 -1.68
N LEU A 60 10.82 -12.09 -1.91
CA LEU A 60 9.36 -12.22 -1.97
C LEU A 60 8.68 -11.76 -0.67
N LEU A 61 9.24 -12.12 0.49
CA LEU A 61 8.73 -11.68 1.78
C LEU A 61 8.92 -10.17 2.00
N GLU A 62 10.05 -9.61 1.56
CA GLU A 62 10.30 -8.16 1.58
C GLU A 62 9.33 -7.40 0.69
N LEU A 63 9.06 -7.89 -0.53
CA LEU A 63 8.07 -7.33 -1.45
C LEU A 63 6.66 -7.43 -0.88
N ASN A 64 6.27 -8.58 -0.31
CA ASN A 64 4.98 -8.76 0.34
C ASN A 64 4.80 -7.77 1.50
N ARG A 65 5.86 -7.52 2.27
CA ARG A 65 5.85 -6.52 3.35
C ARG A 65 5.80 -5.10 2.82
N GLY A 66 6.57 -4.81 1.76
CA GLY A 66 6.60 -3.51 1.10
C GLY A 66 5.27 -3.13 0.45
N HIS A 67 4.50 -4.11 -0.03
CA HIS A 67 3.17 -3.87 -0.60
C HIS A 67 2.22 -3.18 0.40
N TRP A 68 2.28 -3.54 1.70
CA TRP A 68 1.52 -2.84 2.74
C TRP A 68 1.87 -1.35 2.88
N ALA A 69 3.07 -0.95 2.46
CA ALA A 69 3.42 0.45 2.44
C ALA A 69 2.52 1.23 1.47
N ILE A 70 2.03 0.63 0.38
CA ILE A 70 1.10 1.28 -0.56
C ILE A 70 -0.22 1.61 0.13
N GLU A 71 -0.77 0.64 0.88
CA GLU A 71 -1.99 0.82 1.67
C GLU A 71 -1.81 1.97 2.68
N ASN A 72 -0.74 1.92 3.48
CA ASN A 72 -0.52 2.92 4.53
C ASN A 72 -0.14 4.31 3.99
N LYS A 73 0.58 4.38 2.87
CA LYS A 73 1.13 5.65 2.33
C LYS A 73 0.19 6.34 1.34
N SER A 74 -0.68 5.58 0.68
CA SER A 74 -1.61 6.08 -0.33
C SER A 74 -3.06 5.96 0.13
N HIS A 75 -3.55 4.74 0.34
CA HIS A 75 -4.96 4.49 0.66
C HIS A 75 -5.38 5.15 1.97
N TYR A 76 -4.67 4.88 3.07
CA TYR A 76 -4.98 5.49 4.36
C TYR A 76 -4.96 7.03 4.32
N VAL A 77 -4.00 7.62 3.60
CA VAL A 77 -3.91 9.08 3.45
C VAL A 77 -5.12 9.61 2.69
N ARG A 78 -5.55 8.94 1.63
CA ARG A 78 -6.75 9.33 0.88
C ARG A 78 -8.01 9.20 1.73
N ASP A 79 -8.19 8.06 2.36
CA ASP A 79 -9.41 7.70 3.09
C ASP A 79 -9.60 8.60 4.31
N VAL A 80 -8.53 8.81 5.08
CA VAL A 80 -8.58 9.55 6.34
C VAL A 80 -8.21 11.02 6.18
N THR A 81 -7.10 11.33 5.50
CA THR A 81 -6.60 12.72 5.42
C THR A 81 -7.35 13.54 4.39
N PHE A 82 -7.71 12.95 3.24
CA PHE A 82 -8.53 13.58 2.20
C PHE A 82 -10.02 13.22 2.27
N ASP A 83 -10.40 12.54 3.35
CA ASP A 83 -11.78 12.21 3.70
C ASP A 83 -12.56 11.52 2.57
N GLU A 84 -11.90 10.61 1.86
CA GLU A 84 -12.49 9.92 0.73
C GLU A 84 -13.68 9.04 1.15
N ASP A 85 -13.59 8.36 2.30
CA ASP A 85 -14.64 7.49 2.80
C ASP A 85 -15.95 8.23 3.10
N ARG A 86 -15.85 9.46 3.64
CA ARG A 86 -17.04 10.29 3.91
C ARG A 86 -17.54 11.06 2.70
N SER A 87 -16.85 10.98 1.55
CA SER A 87 -17.24 11.70 0.35
C SER A 87 -18.57 11.18 -0.22
N GLN A 88 -19.54 12.08 -0.37
CA GLN A 88 -20.87 11.77 -0.94
C GLN A 88 -20.95 11.92 -2.47
N ILE A 89 -19.82 12.20 -3.14
CA ILE A 89 -19.78 12.31 -4.60
C ILE A 89 -19.94 10.91 -5.20
N ARG A 90 -21.09 10.63 -5.82
CA ARG A 90 -21.42 9.32 -6.42
C ARG A 90 -21.83 9.38 -7.89
N ALA A 91 -22.05 10.57 -8.45
CA ALA A 91 -22.61 10.71 -9.81
C ALA A 91 -21.52 10.66 -10.91
N LYS A 92 -21.82 9.94 -11.99
CA LYS A 92 -21.04 9.91 -13.24
C LYS A 92 -19.55 9.67 -12.99
N THR A 93 -18.68 10.51 -13.54
CA THR A 93 -17.22 10.43 -13.41
C THR A 93 -16.68 11.08 -12.13
N GLY A 94 -17.55 11.63 -11.27
CA GLY A 94 -17.18 12.34 -10.04
C GLY A 94 -16.23 11.56 -9.12
N PRO A 95 -16.53 10.29 -8.75
CA PRO A 95 -15.63 9.48 -7.91
C PRO A 95 -14.23 9.34 -8.52
N ARG A 96 -14.15 9.08 -9.83
CA ARG A 96 -12.88 8.93 -10.55
C ARG A 96 -12.09 10.24 -10.57
N MET A 97 -12.75 11.36 -10.83
CA MET A 97 -12.10 12.68 -10.83
C MET A 97 -11.54 13.03 -9.46
N MET A 98 -12.31 12.78 -8.40
CA MET A 98 -11.85 13.03 -7.02
C MET A 98 -10.66 12.15 -6.64
N ALA A 99 -10.67 10.87 -7.02
CA ALA A 99 -9.52 10.00 -6.81
C ALA A 99 -8.26 10.50 -7.52
N ILE A 100 -8.39 10.98 -8.76
CA ILE A 100 -7.27 11.58 -9.52
C ILE A 100 -6.72 12.82 -8.83
N LEU A 101 -7.59 13.75 -8.42
CA LEU A 101 -7.17 14.99 -7.76
C LEU A 101 -6.48 14.74 -6.41
N ARG A 102 -6.99 13.81 -5.60
CA ARG A 102 -6.37 13.41 -4.34
C ARG A 102 -5.00 12.77 -4.57
N ASN A 103 -4.90 11.87 -5.55
CA ASN A 103 -3.62 11.25 -5.92
C ASN A 103 -2.59 12.27 -6.39
N LEU A 104 -3.03 13.24 -7.20
CA LEU A 104 -2.17 14.35 -7.65
C LEU A 104 -1.66 15.17 -6.47
N ALA A 105 -2.55 15.59 -5.56
CA ALA A 105 -2.18 16.36 -4.39
C ALA A 105 -1.19 15.61 -3.48
N ILE A 106 -1.45 14.33 -3.19
CA ILE A 106 -0.54 13.48 -2.41
C ILE A 106 0.83 13.37 -3.10
N SER A 107 0.84 13.18 -4.42
CA SER A 107 2.08 13.03 -5.18
C SER A 107 2.92 14.31 -5.15
N LEU A 108 2.28 15.48 -5.39
CA LEU A 108 2.95 16.78 -5.33
C LEU A 108 3.55 17.06 -3.95
N LEU A 109 2.79 16.78 -2.88
CA LEU A 109 3.29 16.93 -1.52
C LEU A 109 4.51 16.06 -1.24
N ARG A 110 4.51 14.81 -1.71
CA ARG A 110 5.68 13.93 -1.56
C ARG A 110 6.86 14.35 -2.42
N LEU A 111 6.62 14.87 -3.63
CA LEU A 111 7.69 15.41 -4.47
C LEU A 111 8.33 16.66 -3.88
N ALA A 112 7.56 17.45 -3.12
CA ALA A 112 8.06 18.56 -2.30
C ALA A 112 8.60 18.13 -0.93
N ASP A 113 8.91 16.84 -0.77
CA ASP A 113 9.52 16.22 0.42
C ASP A 113 8.70 16.31 1.72
N TYR A 114 7.38 16.51 1.62
CA TYR A 114 6.50 16.41 2.78
C TYR A 114 6.25 14.94 3.14
N HIS A 115 6.81 14.51 4.27
CA HIS A 115 6.58 13.17 4.81
C HIS A 115 5.25 13.06 5.61
N ASN A 116 4.82 14.15 6.24
CA ASN A 116 3.55 14.22 6.98
C ASN A 116 2.51 15.00 6.16
N ILE A 117 1.70 14.27 5.39
CA ILE A 117 0.71 14.85 4.48
C ILE A 117 -0.37 15.64 5.23
N ALA A 118 -0.81 15.16 6.40
CA ALA A 118 -1.84 15.84 7.18
C ALA A 118 -1.35 17.20 7.71
N GLU A 119 -0.08 17.28 8.12
CA GLU A 119 0.54 18.54 8.53
C GLU A 119 0.74 19.50 7.35
N ALA A 120 1.21 18.99 6.21
CA ALA A 120 1.38 19.79 5.01
C ALA A 120 0.06 20.43 4.55
N ILE A 121 -1.04 19.65 4.56
CA ILE A 121 -2.38 20.16 4.24
C ILE A 121 -2.82 21.26 5.21
N ARG A 122 -2.61 21.08 6.53
CA ARG A 122 -2.93 22.12 7.52
C ARG A 122 -2.11 23.40 7.30
N CYS A 123 -0.82 23.27 6.99
CA CYS A 123 0.05 24.40 6.69
C CYS A 123 -0.44 25.15 5.43
N MET A 124 -0.75 24.42 4.36
CA MET A 124 -1.24 24.98 3.10
C MET A 124 -2.62 25.60 3.23
N ALA A 125 -3.51 25.03 4.05
CA ALA A 125 -4.79 25.64 4.38
C ALA A 125 -4.61 26.98 5.12
N ALA A 126 -3.62 27.08 6.02
CA ALA A 126 -3.28 28.33 6.70
C ALA A 126 -2.53 29.33 5.81
N LYS A 127 -1.81 28.84 4.79
CA LYS A 127 -0.97 29.63 3.88
C LYS A 127 -1.21 29.22 2.41
N PRO A 128 -2.33 29.63 1.80
CA PRO A 128 -2.73 29.17 0.47
C PRO A 128 -1.70 29.46 -0.64
N TYR A 129 -0.89 30.50 -0.49
CA TYR A 129 0.18 30.84 -1.43
C TYR A 129 1.24 29.74 -1.56
N LEU A 130 1.46 28.92 -0.52
CA LEU A 130 2.36 27.76 -0.59
C LEU A 130 1.83 26.71 -1.56
N THR A 131 0.51 26.53 -1.62
CA THR A 131 -0.14 25.63 -2.58
C THR A 131 0.02 26.14 -4.00
N LEU A 132 -0.14 27.45 -4.23
CA LEU A 132 0.03 28.06 -5.54
C LEU A 132 1.46 27.87 -6.05
N HIS A 133 2.45 28.17 -5.21
CA HIS A 133 3.85 27.93 -5.51
C HIS A 133 4.16 26.46 -5.81
N LEU A 134 3.55 25.53 -5.06
CA LEU A 134 3.70 24.09 -5.29
C LEU A 134 3.22 23.64 -6.68
N ILE A 135 2.16 24.27 -7.19
CA ILE A 135 1.58 23.96 -8.50
C ILE A 135 2.11 24.86 -9.63
N GLY A 136 3.06 25.75 -9.32
CA GLY A 136 3.72 26.63 -10.29
C GLY A 136 2.87 27.80 -10.79
N ILE A 137 1.93 28.28 -9.96
CA ILE A 137 1.07 29.44 -10.22
C ILE A 137 1.39 30.53 -9.19
#